data_AF-A0A7S1N5S0-F1
#
_entry.id   AF-A0A7S1N5S0-F1
#
_cell.length_a   1.000
_cell.length_b   1.000
_cell.length_c   1.000
_cell.angle_alpha   90.00
_cell.angle_beta   90.00
_cell.angle_gamma   90.00
#
_symmetry.space_group_name_H-M   'P 1'
#
loop_
_entity.id
_entity.type
_entity.pdbx_description
1 polymer ?
#
loop_
_entity_poly.entity_id
_entity_poly.type
_entity_poly.pdbx_seq_one_letter_code
_entity_poly.pdbx_strand_id
1 'polypeptide(L)'
;FAAHGAMSLLENVVNATAMVVEEMFPHTNWDRIRLVSLGSLVLVVLLVFHFSFGGPHPSRAPDLKKQGYMDCGKAPLCGVLALESGLGQGVYHKWPPAVHGLWPQTSRYGNSACLAPIQSTAPLKSSAACYSDWAFQTHEWKKHGLCAGTKNAQDFFEQVCSISTHPLALMTAAGRDFYKQIEAVSRAGYHIYYIDTRNAQIELSACADCNGQWRLAAPSDFGRVCKADSCPARAPAPNGGRPPSKGVCEPNRKGPPCTSNADCQGLTNCLRCARSGFCTDQPLPPR
;
A
#
# COMPACT_ATOMS: atom_id res chain seq x y z
N PHE A 1 -1.74 45.26 9.11
CA PHE A 1 -2.91 46.11 9.36
C PHE A 1 -4.08 45.40 10.03
N ALA A 2 -4.39 44.12 9.77
CA ALA A 2 -5.50 43.42 10.43
C ALA A 2 -5.29 43.05 11.92
N ALA A 3 -4.04 42.92 12.38
CA ALA A 3 -3.74 42.50 13.77
C ALA A 3 -3.98 43.60 14.83
N HIS A 4 -3.91 44.89 14.46
CA HIS A 4 -4.10 45.98 15.41
C HIS A 4 -5.58 46.24 15.73
N GLY A 5 -6.49 45.96 14.80
CA GLY A 5 -7.93 46.14 15.03
C GLY A 5 -8.55 45.09 15.97
N ALA A 6 -8.03 43.86 15.95
CA ALA A 6 -8.55 42.77 16.78
C ALA A 6 -8.22 42.94 18.28
N MET A 7 -7.06 43.54 18.60
CA MET A 7 -6.65 43.77 19.98
C MET A 7 -7.53 44.81 20.69
N SER A 8 -7.93 45.88 19.99
CA SER A 8 -8.79 46.94 20.55
C SER A 8 -10.20 46.45 20.89
N LEU A 9 -10.76 45.52 20.10
CA LEU A 9 -12.08 44.94 20.37
C LEU A 9 -12.06 44.02 21.60
N LEU A 10 -10.98 43.28 21.82
CA LEU A 10 -10.80 42.40 22.97
C LEU A 10 -10.65 43.19 24.28
N GLU A 11 -9.90 44.30 24.28
CA GLU A 11 -9.80 45.17 25.46
C GLU A 11 -11.16 45.76 25.86
N ASN A 12 -11.97 46.18 24.88
CA ASN A 12 -13.29 46.75 25.14
C ASN A 12 -14.28 45.73 25.74
N VAL A 13 -14.25 44.48 25.26
CA VAL A 13 -15.12 43.42 25.80
C VAL A 13 -14.69 43.01 27.20
N VAL A 14 -13.39 42.90 27.48
CA VAL A 14 -12.88 42.55 28.82
C VAL A 14 -13.26 43.62 29.84
N ASN A 15 -13.12 44.90 29.48
CA ASN A 15 -13.46 46.02 30.36
C ASN A 15 -14.98 46.11 30.62
N ALA A 16 -15.81 45.92 29.60
CA ALA A 16 -17.27 45.93 29.77
C ALA A 16 -17.77 44.78 30.66
N THR A 17 -17.13 43.61 30.56
CA THR A 17 -17.51 42.45 31.38
C THR A 17 -17.08 42.60 32.83
N ALA A 18 -15.94 43.26 33.10
CA ALA A 18 -15.48 43.53 34.46
C ALA A 18 -16.44 44.46 35.24
N MET A 19 -17.00 45.46 34.58
CA MET A 19 -17.92 46.43 35.22
C MET A 19 -19.25 45.80 35.64
N VAL A 20 -19.81 44.89 34.85
CA VAL A 20 -21.11 44.24 35.15
C VAL A 20 -21.01 43.29 36.36
N VAL A 21 -19.84 42.67 36.58
CA VAL A 21 -19.67 41.72 37.68
C VAL A 21 -19.42 42.43 39.02
N GLU A 22 -18.82 43.63 39.02
CA GLU A 22 -18.64 44.44 40.25
C GLU A 22 -19.95 44.94 40.85
N GLU A 23 -20.94 45.27 40.02
CA GLU A 23 -22.25 45.72 40.47
C GLU A 23 -23.08 44.61 41.14
N MET A 24 -22.87 43.36 40.72
CA MET A 24 -23.66 42.22 41.21
C MET A 24 -23.14 41.64 42.54
N PHE A 25 -21.88 41.88 42.92
CA PHE A 25 -21.24 41.21 44.07
C PHE A 25 -20.29 42.12 44.89
N PRO A 26 -20.81 43.11 45.63
CA PRO A 26 -19.99 44.14 46.30
C PRO A 26 -19.20 43.67 47.53
N HIS A 27 -19.36 42.41 47.96
CA HIS A 27 -18.72 41.87 49.18
C HIS A 27 -17.78 40.68 48.92
N THR A 28 -17.42 40.42 47.67
CA THR A 28 -16.55 39.28 47.33
C THR A 28 -15.07 39.69 47.32
N ASN A 29 -14.19 38.81 47.83
CA ASN A 29 -12.75 39.04 47.87
C ASN A 29 -12.15 38.85 46.45
N TRP A 30 -12.04 39.96 45.71
CA TRP A 30 -11.66 40.03 44.29
C TRP A 30 -10.26 39.49 43.97
N ASP A 31 -9.34 39.46 44.93
CA ASP A 31 -7.97 38.98 44.71
C ASP A 31 -7.92 37.47 44.41
N ARG A 32 -8.89 36.69 44.89
CA ARG A 32 -9.01 35.26 44.56
C ARG A 32 -9.72 35.00 43.23
N ILE A 33 -10.59 35.90 42.78
CA ILE A 33 -11.34 35.75 41.52
C ILE A 33 -10.49 36.16 40.31
N ARG A 34 -9.61 37.14 40.46
CA ARG A 34 -8.67 37.56 39.40
C ARG A 34 -7.72 36.44 38.96
N LEU A 35 -7.30 35.56 39.87
CA LEU A 35 -6.43 34.42 39.53
C LEU A 35 -7.15 33.32 38.72
N VAL A 36 -8.43 33.07 39.01
CA VAL A 36 -9.21 32.02 38.32
C VAL A 36 -9.65 32.49 36.93
N SER A 37 -10.02 33.78 36.79
CA SER A 37 -10.48 34.36 35.53
C SER A 37 -9.35 34.54 34.50
N LEU A 38 -8.12 34.87 34.91
CA LEU A 38 -6.95 34.91 34.02
C LEU A 38 -6.58 33.51 33.51
N GLY A 39 -6.66 32.48 34.34
CA GLY A 39 -6.40 31.09 33.93
C GLY A 39 -7.41 30.57 32.89
N SER A 40 -8.70 30.88 33.07
CA SER A 40 -9.76 30.50 32.12
C SER A 40 -9.68 31.26 30.80
N LEU A 41 -9.30 32.55 30.81
CA LEU A 41 -9.16 33.34 29.59
C LEU A 41 -7.97 32.88 28.74
N VAL A 42 -6.84 32.54 29.38
CA VAL A 42 -5.67 31.96 28.68
C VAL A 42 -6.03 30.61 28.06
N LEU A 43 -6.80 29.77 28.74
CA LEU A 43 -7.26 28.49 28.18
C LEU A 43 -8.19 28.68 26.98
N VAL A 44 -9.13 29.62 27.04
CA VAL A 44 -10.06 29.92 25.93
C VAL A 44 -9.31 30.53 24.74
N VAL A 45 -8.37 31.46 24.97
CA VAL A 45 -7.55 32.04 23.90
C VAL A 45 -6.63 30.99 23.27
N LEU A 46 -6.03 30.09 24.06
CA LEU A 46 -5.23 28.96 23.53
C LEU A 46 -6.08 27.98 22.73
N LEU A 47 -7.31 27.68 23.18
CA LEU A 47 -8.25 26.84 22.44
C LEU A 47 -8.71 27.50 21.13
N VAL A 48 -9.03 28.80 21.14
CA VAL A 48 -9.41 29.53 19.93
C VAL A 48 -8.23 29.70 18.96
N PHE A 49 -7.00 29.93 19.45
CA PHE A 49 -5.81 29.96 18.59
C PHE A 49 -5.48 28.59 17.99
N HIS A 50 -5.69 27.48 18.71
CA HIS A 50 -5.58 26.13 18.16
C HIS A 50 -6.63 25.87 17.06
N PHE A 51 -7.86 26.38 17.21
CA PHE A 51 -8.93 26.15 16.24
C PHE A 51 -8.95 27.11 15.04
N SER A 52 -8.44 28.35 15.18
CA SER A 52 -8.56 29.38 14.12
C SER A 52 -7.33 29.55 13.21
N PHE A 53 -6.14 29.07 13.59
CA PHE A 53 -4.92 29.25 12.78
C PHE A 53 -4.13 27.96 12.49
N GLY A 54 -4.63 26.81 12.94
CA GLY A 54 -3.98 25.50 12.79
C GLY A 54 -4.81 24.47 12.03
N GLY A 55 -5.81 24.88 11.25
CA GLY A 55 -6.51 23.94 10.36
C GLY A 55 -5.48 23.28 9.45
N PRO A 56 -5.32 21.94 9.46
CA PRO A 56 -4.34 21.29 8.60
C PRO A 56 -4.67 21.69 7.16
N HIS A 57 -3.73 22.37 6.51
CA HIS A 57 -3.74 22.51 5.06
C HIS A 57 -4.03 21.12 4.47
N PRO A 58 -4.85 21.00 3.40
CA PRO A 58 -5.04 19.72 2.74
C PRO A 58 -3.66 19.20 2.35
N SER A 59 -3.16 18.27 3.16
CA SER A 59 -1.86 17.66 3.00
C SER A 59 -1.91 17.04 1.62
N ARG A 60 -1.24 17.66 0.64
CA ARG A 60 -0.99 16.99 -0.64
C ARG A 60 -0.42 15.64 -0.25
N ALA A 61 -1.08 14.56 -0.66
CA ALA A 61 -0.58 13.22 -0.41
C ALA A 61 0.90 13.20 -0.85
N PRO A 62 1.78 12.60 -0.03
CA PRO A 62 3.19 12.55 -0.38
C PRO A 62 3.32 12.02 -1.81
N ASP A 63 4.06 12.74 -2.65
CA ASP A 63 4.41 12.32 -4.00
C ASP A 63 5.36 11.11 -3.87
N LEU A 64 4.77 9.94 -3.63
CA LEU A 64 5.47 8.68 -3.55
C LEU A 64 5.86 8.31 -4.98
N LYS A 65 7.07 8.71 -5.38
CA LYS A 65 7.69 8.21 -6.61
C LYS A 65 7.63 6.69 -6.59
N LYS A 66 7.16 6.12 -7.71
CA LYS A 66 7.15 4.67 -7.91
C LYS A 66 8.53 4.11 -7.58
N GLN A 67 8.60 3.33 -6.51
CA GLN A 67 9.78 2.52 -6.25
C GLN A 67 9.77 1.44 -7.34
N GLY A 68 10.65 1.61 -8.34
CA GLY A 68 10.63 0.75 -9.53
C GLY A 68 11.01 -0.70 -9.26
N TYR A 69 11.62 -0.97 -8.11
CA TYR A 69 12.15 -2.26 -7.70
C TYR A 69 11.94 -2.48 -6.20
N MET A 70 11.33 -3.59 -5.82
CA MET A 70 11.12 -3.99 -4.43
C MET A 70 12.21 -4.97 -3.98
N ASP A 71 12.95 -4.60 -2.95
CA ASP A 71 13.87 -5.51 -2.26
C ASP A 71 13.14 -6.20 -1.09
N CYS A 72 13.06 -7.53 -1.14
CA CYS A 72 12.47 -8.35 -0.09
C CYS A 72 13.36 -8.45 1.16
N GLY A 73 14.61 -7.99 1.08
CA GLY A 73 15.61 -8.15 2.12
C GLY A 73 15.78 -9.63 2.47
N LYS A 74 15.43 -9.99 3.71
CA LYS A 74 15.50 -11.39 4.16
C LYS A 74 14.23 -12.21 3.87
N ALA A 75 13.10 -11.58 3.56
CA ALA A 75 11.88 -12.35 3.30
C ALA A 75 12.02 -13.14 1.99
N PRO A 76 11.57 -14.41 1.94
CA PRO A 76 11.65 -15.21 0.73
C PRO A 76 10.73 -14.69 -0.38
N LEU A 77 9.62 -14.05 0.01
CA LEU A 77 8.62 -13.49 -0.87
C LEU A 77 8.28 -12.08 -0.43
N CYS A 78 8.23 -11.17 -1.38
CA CYS A 78 7.63 -9.84 -1.22
C CYS A 78 6.80 -9.45 -2.45
N GLY A 79 5.90 -8.50 -2.25
CA GLY A 79 4.85 -8.18 -3.19
C GLY A 79 4.12 -6.89 -2.83
N VAL A 80 3.13 -6.56 -3.65
CA VAL A 80 2.14 -5.53 -3.33
C VAL A 80 0.75 -6.13 -3.28
N LEU A 81 -0.05 -5.71 -2.31
CA LEU A 81 -1.50 -5.84 -2.35
C LEU A 81 -2.07 -4.58 -3.01
N ALA A 82 -2.60 -4.72 -4.22
CA ALA A 82 -3.21 -3.64 -4.98
C ALA A 82 -4.71 -3.54 -4.68
N LEU A 83 -5.15 -2.35 -4.25
CA LEU A 83 -6.53 -2.05 -3.89
C LEU A 83 -7.06 -0.94 -4.80
N GLU A 84 -8.22 -1.16 -5.39
CA GLU A 84 -8.91 -0.17 -6.22
C GLU A 84 -9.79 0.71 -5.34
N SER A 85 -9.67 2.04 -5.48
CA SER A 85 -10.50 2.99 -4.74
C SER A 85 -11.97 3.03 -5.18
N GLY A 86 -12.25 2.47 -6.36
CA GLY A 86 -13.51 2.64 -7.07
C GLY A 86 -13.70 4.00 -7.74
N LEU A 87 -12.68 4.87 -7.68
CA LEU A 87 -12.70 6.23 -8.25
C LEU A 87 -11.89 6.34 -9.55
N GLY A 88 -11.37 5.21 -10.04
CA GLY A 88 -10.64 5.15 -11.31
C GLY A 88 -11.55 5.35 -12.51
N GLN A 89 -10.99 5.15 -13.70
CA GLN A 89 -11.72 5.20 -14.98
C GLN A 89 -11.97 3.79 -15.52
N GLY A 90 -12.98 3.65 -16.39
CA GLY A 90 -13.28 2.38 -17.08
C GLY A 90 -13.53 1.24 -16.10
N VAL A 91 -12.78 0.14 -16.25
CA VAL A 91 -12.92 -1.06 -15.38
C VAL A 91 -12.58 -0.80 -13.91
N TYR A 92 -11.88 0.30 -13.60
CA TYR A 92 -11.52 0.71 -12.23
C TYR A 92 -12.57 1.59 -11.56
N HIS A 93 -13.65 1.96 -12.29
CA HIS A 93 -14.73 2.77 -11.75
C HIS A 93 -15.80 1.89 -11.10
N LYS A 94 -15.48 1.33 -9.93
CA LYS A 94 -16.37 0.40 -9.22
C LYS A 94 -16.37 0.64 -7.72
N TRP A 95 -17.47 1.17 -7.21
CA TRP A 95 -17.68 1.38 -5.77
C TRP A 95 -18.49 0.21 -5.17
N PRO A 96 -18.19 -0.27 -3.94
CA PRO A 96 -17.15 0.19 -3.00
C PRO A 96 -15.71 -0.15 -3.44
N PRO A 97 -14.66 0.38 -2.77
CA PRO A 97 -13.29 -0.06 -2.98
C PRO A 97 -13.16 -1.58 -2.96
N ALA A 98 -12.28 -2.12 -3.80
CA ALA A 98 -12.19 -3.56 -4.01
C ALA A 98 -10.73 -4.03 -4.15
N VAL A 99 -10.53 -5.34 -4.02
CA VAL A 99 -9.24 -5.96 -4.33
C VAL A 99 -9.02 -5.92 -5.84
N HIS A 100 -7.84 -5.47 -6.26
CA HIS A 100 -7.32 -5.77 -7.59
C HIS A 100 -6.58 -7.10 -7.56
N GLY A 101 -5.56 -7.21 -6.71
CA GLY A 101 -4.73 -8.40 -6.65
C GLY A 101 -3.59 -8.34 -5.64
N LEU A 102 -2.92 -9.48 -5.45
CA LEU A 102 -1.65 -9.59 -4.72
C LEU A 102 -0.56 -10.00 -5.72
N TRP A 103 0.45 -9.16 -5.88
CA TRP A 103 1.43 -9.29 -6.94
C TRP A 103 2.84 -9.45 -6.37
N PRO A 104 3.38 -10.69 -6.34
CA PRO A 104 4.78 -10.90 -6.03
C PRO A 104 5.68 -10.06 -6.95
N GLN A 105 6.54 -9.24 -6.36
CA GLN A 105 7.44 -8.35 -7.11
C GLN A 105 8.67 -9.15 -7.58
N THR A 106 8.49 -9.91 -8.67
CA THR A 106 9.54 -10.77 -9.23
C THR A 106 10.32 -10.07 -10.36
N SER A 107 11.54 -10.55 -10.63
CA SER A 107 12.33 -10.16 -11.82
C SER A 107 12.60 -8.65 -11.91
N ARG A 108 12.04 -7.94 -12.90
CA ARG A 108 12.25 -6.50 -13.11
C ARG A 108 11.57 -5.63 -12.06
N TYR A 109 10.66 -6.22 -11.28
CA TYR A 109 9.87 -5.53 -10.28
C TYR A 109 10.43 -5.70 -8.86
N GLY A 110 11.32 -6.67 -8.65
CA GLY A 110 11.93 -6.95 -7.35
C GLY A 110 12.68 -8.29 -7.34
N ASN A 111 13.25 -8.64 -6.18
CA ASN A 111 13.94 -9.92 -5.95
C ASN A 111 13.07 -10.99 -5.27
N SER A 112 11.75 -10.82 -5.25
CA SER A 112 10.85 -11.85 -4.73
C SER A 112 11.05 -13.16 -5.49
N ALA A 113 11.17 -14.28 -4.76
CA ALA A 113 11.19 -15.59 -5.38
C ALA A 113 9.85 -15.85 -6.09
N CYS A 114 9.87 -16.58 -7.21
CA CYS A 114 8.65 -17.18 -7.74
C CYS A 114 8.55 -18.60 -7.19
N LEU A 115 7.68 -18.80 -6.20
CA LEU A 115 7.45 -20.10 -5.60
C LEU A 115 6.12 -20.67 -6.09
N ALA A 116 6.20 -21.81 -6.78
CA ALA A 116 5.02 -22.51 -7.27
C ALA A 116 4.17 -23.08 -6.11
N PRO A 117 2.85 -23.26 -6.31
CA PRO A 117 2.00 -23.87 -5.31
C PRO A 117 2.42 -25.30 -5.01
N ILE A 118 2.40 -25.68 -3.73
CA ILE A 118 2.89 -27.00 -3.29
C ILE A 118 1.87 -28.13 -3.45
N GLN A 119 0.57 -27.82 -3.60
CA GLN A 119 -0.48 -28.84 -3.75
C GLN A 119 -1.10 -28.86 -5.14
N SER A 120 -1.48 -27.70 -5.68
CA SER A 120 -2.17 -27.63 -6.98
C SER A 120 -2.03 -26.27 -7.63
N THR A 121 -1.88 -26.28 -8.95
CA THR A 121 -1.87 -25.09 -9.82
C THR A 121 -3.25 -24.79 -10.43
N ALA A 122 -4.25 -25.64 -10.20
CA ALA A 122 -5.58 -25.46 -10.76
C ALA A 122 -6.26 -24.20 -10.18
N PRO A 123 -6.93 -23.38 -11.01
CA PRO A 123 -7.70 -22.24 -10.52
C PRO A 123 -8.94 -22.70 -9.74
N LEU A 124 -9.51 -21.79 -8.94
CA LEU A 124 -10.83 -21.99 -8.35
C LEU A 124 -11.91 -22.10 -9.42
N LYS A 125 -12.93 -22.90 -9.14
CA LYS A 125 -14.11 -23.08 -10.01
C LYS A 125 -15.22 -22.05 -9.75
N SER A 126 -15.03 -21.17 -8.76
CA SER A 126 -15.96 -20.11 -8.36
C SER A 126 -15.19 -18.89 -7.87
N SER A 127 -15.86 -17.74 -7.83
CA SER A 127 -15.27 -16.52 -7.28
C SER A 127 -15.10 -16.64 -5.76
N ALA A 128 -13.96 -16.21 -5.25
CA ALA A 128 -13.67 -15.99 -3.86
C ALA A 128 -14.43 -14.74 -3.37
N ALA A 129 -14.69 -14.65 -2.06
CA ALA A 129 -15.58 -13.65 -1.49
C ALA A 129 -15.22 -12.18 -1.80
N CYS A 130 -13.93 -11.86 -1.91
CA CYS A 130 -13.47 -10.50 -2.23
C CYS A 130 -13.37 -10.20 -3.74
N TYR A 131 -13.70 -11.16 -4.61
CA TYR A 131 -13.75 -10.99 -6.05
C TYR A 131 -15.18 -11.17 -6.55
N SER A 132 -15.60 -10.30 -7.48
CA SER A 132 -16.94 -10.36 -8.09
C SER A 132 -16.92 -10.86 -9.54
N ASP A 133 -15.74 -11.04 -10.13
CA ASP A 133 -15.56 -11.52 -11.50
C ASP A 133 -14.60 -12.71 -11.52
N TRP A 134 -15.08 -13.85 -12.00
CA TRP A 134 -14.31 -15.10 -12.01
C TRP A 134 -13.20 -15.10 -13.06
N ALA A 135 -13.41 -14.44 -14.20
CA ALA A 135 -12.39 -14.38 -15.26
C ALA A 135 -11.20 -13.52 -14.81
N PHE A 136 -11.49 -12.41 -14.15
CA PHE A 136 -10.51 -11.54 -13.51
C PHE A 136 -9.78 -12.24 -12.36
N GLN A 137 -10.50 -12.91 -11.47
CA GLN A 137 -9.84 -13.75 -10.45
C GLN A 137 -8.91 -14.79 -11.08
N THR A 138 -9.36 -15.44 -12.17
CA THR A 138 -8.53 -16.42 -12.88
C THR A 138 -7.29 -15.77 -13.49
N HIS A 139 -7.38 -14.53 -13.97
CA HIS A 139 -6.23 -13.73 -14.40
C HIS A 139 -5.25 -13.53 -13.24
N GLU A 140 -5.73 -13.07 -12.09
CA GLU A 140 -4.90 -12.84 -10.90
C GLU A 140 -4.18 -14.12 -10.46
N TRP A 141 -4.86 -15.26 -10.46
CA TRP A 141 -4.22 -16.54 -10.15
C TRP A 141 -3.12 -16.90 -11.15
N LYS A 142 -3.44 -16.92 -12.45
CA LYS A 142 -2.52 -17.38 -13.50
C LYS A 142 -1.30 -16.49 -13.63
N LYS A 143 -1.45 -15.18 -13.40
CA LYS A 143 -0.39 -14.20 -13.61
C LYS A 143 0.42 -13.93 -12.35
N HIS A 144 -0.22 -13.99 -11.18
CA HIS A 144 0.40 -13.57 -9.93
C HIS A 144 0.42 -14.68 -8.87
N GLY A 145 -0.72 -15.34 -8.66
CA GLY A 145 -0.85 -16.38 -7.63
C GLY A 145 0.06 -17.59 -7.81
N LEU A 146 0.37 -17.98 -9.05
CA LEU A 146 1.31 -19.08 -9.33
C LEU A 146 2.75 -18.85 -8.84
N CYS A 147 3.12 -17.61 -8.49
CA CYS A 147 4.43 -17.28 -7.90
C CYS A 147 4.34 -16.95 -6.41
N ALA A 148 3.16 -17.08 -5.78
CA ALA A 148 2.92 -16.58 -4.42
C ALA A 148 3.34 -17.53 -3.30
N GLY A 149 3.81 -18.74 -3.64
CA GLY A 149 4.25 -19.76 -2.66
C GLY A 149 3.15 -20.34 -1.78
N THR A 150 1.88 -20.04 -2.07
CA THR A 150 0.71 -20.55 -1.34
C THR A 150 0.46 -22.02 -1.65
N LYS A 151 -0.39 -22.69 -0.87
CA LYS A 151 -0.66 -24.13 -1.07
C LYS A 151 -1.34 -24.41 -2.42
N ASN A 152 -2.32 -23.59 -2.76
CA ASN A 152 -3.17 -23.69 -3.95
C ASN A 152 -3.93 -22.36 -4.15
N ALA A 153 -4.85 -22.32 -5.12
CA ALA A 153 -5.64 -21.13 -5.41
C ALA A 153 -6.59 -20.73 -4.26
N GLN A 154 -7.15 -21.69 -3.52
CA GLN A 154 -8.04 -21.40 -2.38
C GLN A 154 -7.27 -20.66 -1.29
N ASP A 155 -6.12 -21.20 -0.88
CA ASP A 155 -5.25 -20.59 0.13
C ASP A 155 -4.78 -19.19 -0.30
N PHE A 156 -4.45 -19.00 -1.58
CA PHE A 156 -4.12 -17.67 -2.11
C PHE A 156 -5.25 -16.67 -1.94
N PHE A 157 -6.46 -16.99 -2.42
CA PHE A 157 -7.56 -16.04 -2.37
C PHE A 157 -8.09 -15.82 -0.96
N GLU A 158 -8.09 -16.82 -0.09
CA GLU A 158 -8.43 -16.65 1.33
C GLU A 158 -7.48 -15.65 2.01
N GLN A 159 -6.18 -15.78 1.78
CA GLN A 159 -5.19 -14.84 2.31
C GLN A 159 -5.39 -13.43 1.74
N VAL A 160 -5.56 -13.29 0.42
CA VAL A 160 -5.82 -11.99 -0.23
C VAL A 160 -7.06 -11.30 0.35
N CYS A 161 -8.17 -12.03 0.50
CA CYS A 161 -9.38 -11.48 1.10
C CYS A 161 -9.16 -11.11 2.57
N SER A 162 -8.43 -11.93 3.33
CA SER A 162 -8.13 -11.65 4.74
C SER A 162 -7.30 -10.37 4.91
N ILE A 163 -6.17 -10.24 4.21
CA ILE A 163 -5.26 -9.09 4.40
C ILE A 163 -5.81 -7.79 3.81
N SER A 164 -6.75 -7.86 2.87
CA SER A 164 -7.40 -6.68 2.27
C SER A 164 -8.57 -6.13 3.08
N THR A 165 -9.16 -6.94 3.98
CA THR A 165 -10.41 -6.60 4.68
C THR A 165 -10.33 -5.25 5.42
N HIS A 166 -9.31 -5.06 6.27
CA HIS A 166 -9.20 -3.83 7.05
C HIS A 166 -8.80 -2.60 6.22
N PRO A 167 -7.81 -2.65 5.31
CA PRO A 167 -7.55 -1.55 4.37
C PRO A 167 -8.77 -1.11 3.57
N LEU A 168 -9.55 -2.05 3.02
CA LEU A 168 -10.75 -1.73 2.24
C LEU A 168 -11.84 -1.09 3.10
N ALA A 169 -11.99 -1.50 4.37
CA ALA A 169 -12.91 -0.86 5.31
C ALA A 169 -12.51 0.61 5.58
N LEU A 170 -11.21 0.88 5.75
CA LEU A 170 -10.71 2.25 5.92
C LEU A 170 -10.97 3.11 4.68
N MET A 171 -10.71 2.57 3.49
CA MET A 171 -10.99 3.26 2.23
C MET A 171 -12.49 3.54 2.06
N THR A 172 -13.33 2.58 2.40
CA THR A 172 -14.80 2.74 2.33
C THR A 172 -15.26 3.83 3.29
N ALA A 173 -14.77 3.83 4.54
CA ALA A 173 -15.13 4.82 5.55
C ALA A 173 -14.63 6.23 5.21
N ALA A 174 -13.51 6.37 4.50
CA ALA A 174 -13.01 7.64 4.00
C ALA A 174 -13.87 8.25 2.87
N GLY A 175 -14.79 7.47 2.30
CA GLY A 175 -15.74 7.91 1.28
C GLY A 175 -15.14 8.03 -0.12
N ARG A 176 -15.79 8.83 -0.98
CA ARG A 176 -15.46 8.97 -2.41
C ARG A 176 -14.40 10.06 -2.67
N ASP A 177 -13.34 10.06 -1.88
CA ASP A 177 -12.20 10.96 -2.03
C ASP A 177 -10.90 10.14 -1.97
N PHE A 178 -10.21 10.04 -3.10
CA PHE A 178 -9.04 9.17 -3.22
C PHE A 178 -7.92 9.56 -2.26
N TYR A 179 -7.72 10.86 -2.02
CA TYR A 179 -6.68 11.34 -1.12
C TYR A 179 -7.04 11.07 0.35
N LYS A 180 -8.31 11.19 0.73
CA LYS A 180 -8.76 10.77 2.08
C LYS A 180 -8.63 9.26 2.29
N GLN A 181 -8.83 8.45 1.25
CA GLN A 181 -8.58 7.00 1.33
C GLN A 181 -7.10 6.70 1.57
N ILE A 182 -6.19 7.33 0.82
CA ILE A 182 -4.74 7.22 1.00
C ILE A 182 -4.36 7.62 2.44
N GLU A 183 -4.88 8.76 2.92
CA GLU A 183 -4.62 9.25 4.28
C GLU A 183 -5.14 8.26 5.33
N ALA A 184 -6.36 7.74 5.18
CA ALA A 184 -6.94 6.78 6.13
C ALA A 184 -6.10 5.50 6.23
N VAL A 185 -5.67 4.95 5.09
CA VAL A 185 -4.83 3.75 5.03
C VAL A 185 -3.45 4.01 5.64
N SER A 186 -2.82 5.15 5.31
CA SER A 186 -1.52 5.52 5.86
C SER A 186 -1.57 5.77 7.38
N ARG A 187 -2.58 6.48 7.89
CA ARG A 187 -2.78 6.74 9.32
C ARG A 187 -3.02 5.46 10.13
N ALA A 188 -3.55 4.42 9.51
CA ALA A 188 -3.69 3.11 10.14
C ALA A 188 -2.38 2.31 10.20
N GLY A 189 -1.26 2.87 9.76
CA GLY A 189 0.06 2.26 9.84
C GLY A 189 0.42 1.34 8.68
N TYR A 190 -0.38 1.31 7.61
CA TYR A 190 -0.04 0.55 6.41
C TYR A 190 1.03 1.27 5.58
N HIS A 191 2.06 0.53 5.19
CA HIS A 191 3.07 1.03 4.26
C HIS A 191 2.54 1.04 2.83
N ILE A 192 2.32 2.24 2.29
CA ILE A 192 1.94 2.44 0.89
C ILE A 192 3.21 2.41 0.05
N TYR A 193 3.33 1.36 -0.77
CA TYR A 193 4.45 1.19 -1.70
C TYR A 193 4.36 2.14 -2.90
N TYR A 194 3.16 2.25 -3.46
CA TYR A 194 2.90 3.05 -4.64
C TYR A 194 1.44 3.53 -4.67
N ILE A 195 1.24 4.72 -5.25
CA ILE A 195 -0.08 5.30 -5.50
C ILE A 195 -0.23 5.41 -7.02
N ASP A 196 -1.13 4.61 -7.59
CA ASP A 196 -1.49 4.71 -9.00
C ASP A 196 -2.60 5.74 -9.16
N THR A 197 -2.24 7.02 -9.37
CA THR A 197 -3.23 8.08 -9.59
C THR A 197 -3.99 7.94 -10.90
N ARG A 198 -3.46 7.17 -11.87
CA ARG A 198 -4.10 6.96 -13.17
C ARG A 198 -5.32 6.05 -13.05
N ASN A 199 -5.18 4.95 -12.32
CA ASN A 199 -6.27 3.99 -12.10
C ASN A 199 -6.91 4.14 -10.71
N ALA A 200 -6.46 5.11 -9.92
CA ALA A 200 -6.86 5.36 -8.54
C ALA A 200 -6.73 4.11 -7.65
N GLN A 201 -5.51 3.55 -7.59
CA GLN A 201 -5.19 2.38 -6.77
C GLN A 201 -4.16 2.71 -5.68
N ILE A 202 -4.29 2.00 -4.55
CA ILE A 202 -3.33 2.02 -3.46
C ILE A 202 -2.62 0.65 -3.44
N GLU A 203 -1.30 0.64 -3.60
CA GLU A 203 -0.49 -0.57 -3.52
C GLU A 203 0.21 -0.64 -2.16
N LEU A 204 -0.15 -1.63 -1.35
CA LEU A 204 0.43 -1.84 -0.01
C LEU A 204 1.56 -2.85 -0.06
N SER A 205 2.68 -2.56 0.62
CA SER A 205 3.78 -3.51 0.73
C SER A 205 3.36 -4.77 1.49
N ALA A 206 3.73 -5.92 0.95
CA ALA A 206 3.44 -7.23 1.52
C ALA A 206 4.68 -8.13 1.45
N CYS A 207 4.79 -9.05 2.40
CA CYS A 207 5.75 -10.14 2.38
C CYS A 207 5.08 -11.47 2.72
N ALA A 208 5.74 -12.58 2.41
CA ALA A 208 5.36 -13.89 2.90
C ALA A 208 6.56 -14.69 3.41
N ASP A 209 6.30 -15.59 4.35
CA ASP A 209 7.26 -16.58 4.80
C ASP A 209 7.45 -17.72 3.77
N CYS A 210 8.29 -18.71 4.08
CA CYS A 210 8.53 -19.83 3.18
C CYS A 210 7.31 -20.76 2.99
N ASN A 211 6.25 -20.60 3.76
CA ASN A 211 5.01 -21.35 3.64
C ASN A 211 3.95 -20.56 2.87
N GLY A 212 4.33 -19.43 2.26
CA GLY A 212 3.44 -18.57 1.50
C GLY A 212 2.40 -17.89 2.37
N GLN A 213 2.70 -17.59 3.64
CA GLN A 213 1.80 -16.85 4.53
C GLN A 213 2.02 -15.35 4.39
N TRP A 214 1.14 -14.69 3.64
CA TRP A 214 1.22 -13.27 3.28
C TRP A 214 0.77 -12.35 4.41
N ARG A 215 1.50 -11.25 4.59
CA ARG A 215 1.28 -10.21 5.61
C ARG A 215 1.60 -8.85 5.02
N LEU A 216 0.90 -7.82 5.48
CA LEU A 216 1.21 -6.43 5.17
C LEU A 216 2.31 -5.92 6.12
N ALA A 217 3.35 -5.31 5.56
CA ALA A 217 4.48 -4.76 6.31
C ALA A 217 5.28 -3.79 5.43
N ALA A 218 6.02 -2.87 6.05
CA ALA A 218 7.02 -2.09 5.33
C ALA A 218 8.19 -2.99 4.89
N PRO A 219 8.89 -2.67 3.78
CA PRO A 219 10.07 -3.43 3.36
C PRO A 219 11.15 -3.55 4.43
N SER A 220 11.35 -2.51 5.25
CA SER A 220 12.26 -2.51 6.40
C SER A 220 11.92 -3.55 7.48
N ASP A 221 10.66 -3.99 7.53
CA ASP A 221 10.14 -4.93 8.52
C ASP A 221 9.98 -6.36 8.00
N PHE A 222 10.21 -6.61 6.71
CA PHE A 222 9.96 -7.90 6.08
C PHE A 222 10.66 -9.07 6.77
N GLY A 223 11.93 -8.91 7.16
CA GLY A 223 12.67 -9.97 7.85
C GLY A 223 12.03 -10.38 9.18
N ARG A 224 11.51 -9.41 9.94
CA ARG A 224 10.87 -9.61 11.24
C ARG A 224 9.44 -10.15 11.08
N VAL A 225 8.64 -9.56 10.21
CA VAL A 225 7.21 -9.89 10.06
C VAL A 225 7.01 -11.24 9.35
N CYS A 226 7.82 -11.52 8.33
CA CYS A 226 7.74 -12.73 7.53
C CYS A 226 8.77 -13.79 7.93
N LYS A 227 9.33 -13.66 9.15
CA LYS A 227 10.13 -14.66 9.87
C LYS A 227 11.16 -15.36 8.99
N ALA A 228 11.98 -14.57 8.30
CA ALA A 228 12.98 -15.07 7.38
C ALA A 228 13.89 -16.14 7.98
N ASP A 229 14.25 -15.99 9.26
CA ASP A 229 15.16 -16.88 9.98
C ASP A 229 14.56 -18.28 10.27
N SER A 230 13.24 -18.44 10.13
CA SER A 230 12.54 -19.71 10.34
C SER A 230 12.39 -20.56 9.06
N CYS A 231 12.82 -20.01 7.92
CA CYS A 231 12.83 -20.77 6.69
C CYS A 231 13.96 -21.81 6.80
N PRO A 232 13.69 -23.14 6.70
CA PRO A 232 14.78 -24.08 6.52
C PRO A 232 15.58 -23.57 5.33
N ALA A 233 16.91 -23.61 5.43
CA ALA A 233 17.79 -23.18 4.35
C ALA A 233 17.34 -23.91 3.08
N ARG A 234 16.52 -23.24 2.27
CA ARG A 234 16.16 -23.75 0.95
C ARG A 234 17.52 -23.87 0.29
N ALA A 235 17.82 -25.05 -0.26
CA ALA A 235 19.04 -25.25 -1.05
C ALA A 235 19.22 -23.99 -1.90
N PRO A 236 20.37 -23.29 -1.78
CA PRO A 236 20.53 -21.96 -2.32
C PRO A 236 19.93 -21.97 -3.72
N ALA A 237 18.92 -21.12 -3.96
CA ALA A 237 18.37 -20.94 -5.30
C ALA A 237 19.60 -20.81 -6.19
N PRO A 238 19.83 -21.74 -7.15
CA PRO A 238 21.13 -21.92 -7.77
C PRO A 238 21.64 -20.56 -8.16
N ASN A 239 22.68 -20.11 -7.43
CA ASN A 239 23.14 -18.73 -7.32
C ASN A 239 22.78 -17.98 -8.56
N GLY A 240 21.82 -17.03 -8.48
CA GLY A 240 21.26 -16.26 -9.59
C GLY A 240 22.12 -16.42 -10.82
N GLY A 241 21.79 -17.47 -11.59
CA GLY A 241 22.74 -18.07 -12.52
C GLY A 241 23.37 -16.95 -13.31
N ARG A 242 24.69 -16.81 -13.21
CA ARG A 242 25.48 -16.06 -14.20
C ARG A 242 24.79 -16.38 -15.53
N PRO A 243 24.21 -15.38 -16.24
CA PRO A 243 23.33 -15.64 -17.37
C PRO A 243 24.01 -16.71 -18.21
N PRO A 244 23.35 -17.87 -18.46
CA PRO A 244 24.03 -19.07 -18.90
C PRO A 244 24.95 -18.66 -20.03
N SER A 245 26.26 -18.77 -19.80
CA SER A 245 27.26 -18.22 -20.70
C SER A 245 27.23 -18.93 -22.06
N LYS A 246 26.33 -19.91 -22.24
CA LYS A 246 26.06 -20.63 -23.48
C LYS A 246 24.59 -21.06 -23.53
N GLY A 247 23.77 -20.24 -24.17
CA GLY A 247 22.78 -20.67 -25.16
C GLY A 247 21.66 -21.66 -24.82
N VAL A 248 21.20 -21.78 -23.58
CA VAL A 248 20.02 -22.63 -23.25
C VAL A 248 18.94 -21.82 -22.53
N CYS A 249 17.68 -21.98 -22.92
CA CYS A 249 16.53 -21.52 -22.13
C CYS A 249 15.97 -22.71 -21.33
N GLU A 250 15.92 -22.56 -20.00
CA GLU A 250 15.30 -23.54 -19.11
C GLU A 250 13.85 -23.14 -18.81
N PRO A 251 12.92 -24.11 -18.68
CA PRO A 251 11.54 -23.82 -18.32
C PRO A 251 11.43 -22.97 -17.05
N ASN A 252 10.65 -21.89 -17.12
CA ASN A 252 10.41 -20.93 -16.05
C ASN A 252 11.66 -20.19 -15.54
N ARG A 253 12.72 -20.08 -16.35
CA ARG A 253 13.93 -19.30 -16.03
C ARG A 253 14.23 -18.26 -17.11
N LYS A 254 14.97 -17.22 -16.72
CA LYS A 254 15.50 -16.25 -17.69
C LYS A 254 16.58 -16.93 -18.53
N GLY A 255 16.40 -16.90 -19.85
CA GLY A 255 17.45 -17.30 -20.78
C GLY A 255 18.54 -16.24 -20.93
N PRO A 256 19.46 -16.44 -21.89
CA PRO A 256 20.51 -15.46 -22.20
C PRO A 256 19.95 -14.07 -22.57
N PRO A 257 20.71 -12.99 -22.32
CA PRO A 257 20.29 -11.64 -22.68
C PRO A 257 20.10 -11.49 -24.20
N CYS A 258 19.14 -10.65 -24.59
CA CYS A 258 18.79 -10.41 -25.99
C CYS A 258 18.24 -8.99 -26.18
N THR A 259 18.39 -8.50 -27.40
CA THR A 259 17.82 -7.25 -27.93
C THR A 259 16.70 -7.52 -28.94
N SER A 260 16.78 -8.65 -29.64
CA SER A 260 15.83 -9.07 -30.67
C SER A 260 15.57 -10.57 -30.61
N ASN A 261 14.55 -11.06 -31.32
CA ASN A 261 14.30 -12.50 -31.42
C ASN A 261 15.43 -13.25 -32.13
N ALA A 262 16.20 -12.59 -32.99
CA ALA A 262 17.32 -13.20 -33.71
C ALA A 262 18.43 -13.66 -32.74
N ASP A 263 18.64 -12.93 -31.64
CA ASP A 263 19.65 -13.26 -30.63
C ASP A 263 19.34 -14.57 -29.89
N CYS A 264 18.09 -15.03 -29.97
CA CYS A 264 17.63 -16.28 -29.36
C CYS A 264 17.60 -17.45 -30.34
N GLN A 265 17.77 -17.19 -31.64
CA GLN A 265 17.79 -18.24 -32.67
C GLN A 265 19.09 -19.04 -32.55
N GLY A 266 18.98 -20.37 -32.59
CA GLY A 266 20.12 -21.28 -32.42
C GLY A 266 20.50 -21.54 -30.97
N LEU A 267 19.86 -20.88 -29.99
CA LEU A 267 19.98 -21.24 -28.60
C LEU A 267 19.03 -22.41 -28.29
N THR A 268 19.54 -23.45 -27.62
CA THR A 268 18.77 -24.63 -27.26
C THR A 268 17.56 -24.25 -26.42
N ASN A 269 16.37 -24.68 -26.84
CA ASN A 269 15.09 -24.42 -26.17
C ASN A 269 14.68 -22.94 -26.03
N CYS A 270 15.36 -22.00 -26.68
CA CYS A 270 14.91 -20.61 -26.72
C CYS A 270 14.07 -20.34 -27.97
N LEU A 271 12.94 -19.66 -27.80
CA LEU A 271 12.04 -19.32 -28.89
C LEU A 271 12.15 -17.84 -29.29
N ARG A 272 12.33 -16.94 -28.33
CA ARG A 272 12.26 -15.48 -28.57
C ARG A 272 12.79 -14.66 -27.40
N CYS A 273 13.03 -13.37 -27.65
CA CYS A 273 13.47 -12.40 -26.63
C CYS A 273 12.32 -11.87 -25.76
N ALA A 274 11.08 -12.05 -26.23
CA ALA A 274 9.87 -11.60 -25.55
C ALA A 274 9.83 -10.10 -25.16
N ARG A 275 10.70 -9.27 -25.76
CA ARG A 275 10.93 -7.86 -25.36
C ARG A 275 11.22 -7.71 -23.86
N SER A 276 11.75 -8.76 -23.23
CA SER A 276 12.04 -8.78 -21.80
C SER A 276 13.50 -8.40 -21.49
N GLY A 277 14.34 -8.32 -22.52
CA GLY A 277 15.80 -8.25 -22.42
C GLY A 277 16.47 -9.63 -22.29
N PHE A 278 15.70 -10.72 -22.25
CA PHE A 278 16.19 -12.10 -22.10
C PHE A 278 15.39 -13.09 -22.98
N CYS A 279 16.07 -14.11 -23.48
CA CYS A 279 15.45 -15.20 -24.22
C CYS A 279 14.52 -16.03 -23.33
N THR A 280 13.48 -16.63 -23.92
CA THR A 280 12.51 -17.48 -23.24
C THR A 280 12.12 -18.68 -24.10
N ASP A 281 11.75 -19.78 -23.45
CA ASP A 281 11.16 -21.00 -24.03
C ASP A 281 9.64 -20.87 -24.27
N GLN A 282 9.03 -19.74 -23.89
CA GLN A 282 7.59 -19.55 -23.98
C GLN A 282 7.16 -19.06 -25.38
N PRO A 283 6.23 -19.75 -26.07
CA PRO A 283 5.72 -19.30 -27.36
C PRO A 283 4.99 -17.95 -27.24
N LEU A 284 4.68 -17.32 -28.39
CA LEU A 284 3.79 -16.17 -28.38
C LEU A 284 2.38 -16.63 -27.96
N PRO A 285 1.65 -15.84 -27.16
CA PRO A 285 0.23 -16.09 -26.94
C PRO A 285 -0.49 -16.12 -28.31
N PRO A 286 -1.52 -16.96 -28.49
CA PRO A 286 -2.38 -16.88 -29.66
C PRO A 286 -2.93 -15.46 -29.81
N ARG A 287 -2.98 -14.95 -31.05
CA ARG A 287 -3.63 -13.68 -31.36
C ARG A 287 -5.14 -13.84 -31.34
#